data_AF-A0A447T8K1-F1
#
_entry.id   AF-A0A447T8K1-F1
#
_cell.length_a   1.000
_cell.length_b   1.000
_cell.length_c   1.000
_cell.angle_alpha   90.00
_cell.angle_beta   90.00
_cell.angle_gamma   90.00
#
_symmetry.space_group_name_H-M   'P 1'
#
loop_
_entity.id
_entity.type
_entity.pdbx_description
1 polymer ?
#
loop_
_entity_poly.entity_id
_entity_poly.type
_entity_poly.pdbx_seq_one_letter_code
_entity_poly.pdbx_strand_id
1 'polypeptide(L)'
;MAIGGGSPMDAAKIMWVMYEHPEVHFADLALRFMDIRKRIYQFPKLGQKAMMVAVPTTSGTGSEVTPFAVVTDEVTGVKYPIADYELTPNMAIVDANLVMSMPSR
;
A
#
# COMPACT_ATOMS: atom_id res chain seq x y z
N MET A 1 7.43 8.01 2.67
CA MET A 1 7.58 7.34 3.98
C MET A 1 6.22 7.28 4.65
N ALA A 2 5.83 6.12 5.17
CA ALA A 2 4.59 5.90 5.89
C ALA A 2 4.87 5.47 7.31
N ILE A 3 4.16 6.07 8.27
CA ILE A 3 4.24 5.75 9.70
C ILE A 3 2.83 5.47 10.17
N GLY A 4 2.59 4.33 10.82
CA GLY A 4 1.27 4.01 11.36
C GLY A 4 0.93 2.52 11.26
N GLY A 5 -0.36 2.21 11.32
CA GLY A 5 -0.90 0.88 10.98
C GLY A 5 -1.14 0.71 9.49
N GLY A 6 -1.97 -0.26 9.11
CA GLY A 6 -2.25 -0.58 7.70
C GLY A 6 -2.86 0.57 6.90
N SER A 7 -3.75 1.38 7.49
CA SER A 7 -4.42 2.46 6.76
C SER A 7 -3.46 3.54 6.23
N PRO A 8 -2.58 4.16 7.06
CA PRO A 8 -1.56 5.08 6.56
C PRO A 8 -0.60 4.45 5.54
N MET A 9 -0.25 3.17 5.72
CA MET A 9 0.64 2.44 4.81
C MET A 9 -0.01 2.19 3.44
N ASP A 10 -1.24 1.72 3.43
CA ASP A 10 -2.00 1.44 2.20
C ASP A 10 -2.28 2.73 1.42
N ALA A 11 -2.64 3.82 2.12
CA ALA A 11 -2.82 5.12 1.48
C ALA A 11 -1.52 5.62 0.84
N ALA A 12 -0.39 5.51 1.56
CA ALA A 12 0.90 5.93 1.06
C ALA A 12 1.39 5.10 -0.14
N LYS A 13 1.10 3.79 -0.17
CA LYS A 13 1.37 2.95 -1.34
C LYS A 13 0.66 3.46 -2.59
N ILE A 14 -0.61 3.84 -2.48
CA ILE A 14 -1.37 4.36 -3.63
C ILE A 14 -0.91 5.76 -4.02
N MET A 15 -0.64 6.64 -3.04
CA MET A 15 -0.05 7.94 -3.32
C MET A 15 1.30 7.81 -4.04
N TRP A 16 2.11 6.81 -3.69
CA TRP A 16 3.38 6.53 -4.35
C TRP A 16 3.19 6.15 -5.82
N VAL A 17 2.21 5.29 -6.14
CA VAL A 17 1.85 4.96 -7.53
C VAL A 17 1.46 6.20 -8.31
N MET A 18 0.55 7.02 -7.76
CA MET A 18 0.07 8.23 -8.44
C MET A 18 1.16 9.28 -8.61
N TYR A 19 2.13 9.32 -7.69
CA TYR A 19 3.29 10.21 -7.78
C TYR A 19 4.30 9.76 -8.86
N GLU A 20 4.61 8.46 -8.90
CA GLU A 20 5.48 7.85 -9.92
C GLU A 20 4.84 7.95 -11.31
N HIS A 21 3.53 7.68 -11.40
CA HIS A 21 2.77 7.55 -12.64
C HIS A 21 1.45 8.33 -12.56
N PRO A 22 1.46 9.67 -12.75
CA PRO A 22 0.25 10.50 -12.68
C PRO A 22 -0.77 10.18 -13.78
N GLU A 23 -0.37 9.48 -14.83
CA GLU A 23 -1.24 8.96 -15.89
C GLU A 23 -2.10 7.76 -15.48
N VAL A 24 -1.78 7.10 -14.36
CA VAL A 24 -2.52 5.92 -13.89
C VAL A 24 -3.79 6.35 -13.18
N HIS A 25 -4.94 5.87 -13.65
CA HIS A 25 -6.20 6.10 -13.00
C HIS A 25 -6.50 5.01 -11.96
N PHE A 26 -7.11 5.42 -10.84
CA PHE A 26 -7.45 4.50 -9.74
C PHE A 26 -8.33 3.33 -10.19
N ALA A 27 -9.26 3.58 -11.13
CA ALA A 27 -10.14 2.55 -11.70
C ALA A 27 -9.34 1.40 -12.35
N ASP A 28 -8.21 1.70 -12.99
CA ASP A 28 -7.36 0.70 -13.66
C ASP A 28 -6.60 -0.18 -12.65
N LEU A 29 -6.34 0.35 -11.45
CA LEU A 29 -5.74 -0.38 -10.34
C LEU A 29 -6.78 -1.28 -9.65
N ALA A 30 -8.00 -0.77 -9.48
CA ALA A 30 -9.11 -1.43 -8.81
C ALA A 30 -9.64 -2.69 -9.54
N LEU A 31 -9.54 -2.74 -10.86
CA LEU A 31 -10.02 -3.86 -11.69
C LEU A 31 -9.17 -5.15 -11.57
N ARG A 32 -8.09 -5.17 -10.78
CA ARG A 32 -7.07 -6.24 -10.78
C ARG A 32 -7.41 -7.51 -9.99
N PHE A 33 -8.68 -7.74 -9.62
CA PHE A 33 -9.06 -8.80 -8.68
C PHE A 33 -9.46 -10.16 -9.28
N MET A 34 -8.95 -10.53 -10.47
CA MET A 34 -9.22 -11.87 -11.01
C MET A 34 -8.10 -12.90 -10.78
N ASP A 35 -6.83 -12.48 -10.75
CA ASP A 35 -5.67 -13.37 -10.49
C ASP A 35 -4.37 -12.55 -10.47
N ILE A 36 -3.51 -12.68 -9.44
CA ILE A 36 -2.18 -11.99 -9.37
C ILE A 36 -1.29 -12.40 -10.56
N ARG A 37 -1.56 -13.56 -11.18
CA ARG A 37 -0.83 -14.10 -12.32
C ARG A 37 -1.50 -13.83 -13.67
N LYS A 38 -2.81 -13.54 -13.75
CA LYS A 38 -3.48 -13.16 -15.02
C LYS A 38 -3.53 -11.65 -15.15
N ARG A 39 -2.39 -11.08 -15.49
CA ARG A 39 -2.18 -9.64 -15.66
C ARG A 39 -2.75 -9.18 -17.01
N ILE A 40 -3.92 -8.53 -17.01
CA ILE A 40 -4.44 -7.81 -18.19
C ILE A 40 -3.72 -6.46 -18.36
N TYR A 41 -3.23 -5.88 -17.25
CA TYR A 41 -2.50 -4.62 -17.21
C TYR A 41 -1.20 -4.81 -16.39
N GLN A 42 -0.05 -4.40 -16.91
CA GLN A 42 1.22 -4.48 -16.18
C GLN A 42 1.28 -3.32 -15.18
N PHE A 43 1.66 -3.62 -13.93
CA PHE A 43 1.88 -2.54 -12.94
C PHE A 43 3.12 -1.76 -13.38
N PRO A 44 3.07 -0.42 -13.36
CA PRO A 44 4.23 0.35 -13.75
C PRO A 44 5.35 0.17 -12.72
N LYS A 45 6.60 0.29 -13.16
CA LYS A 45 7.75 0.12 -12.27
C LYS A 45 7.86 1.30 -11.30
N LEU A 46 7.81 1.00 -10.01
CA LEU A 46 7.95 2.02 -8.96
C LEU A 46 9.40 2.18 -8.50
N GLY A 47 9.69 3.23 -7.74
CA GLY A 47 11.01 3.47 -7.16
C GLY A 47 11.95 4.33 -8.00
N GLN A 48 11.44 5.01 -9.03
CA GLN A 48 12.26 5.87 -9.90
C GLN A 48 12.33 7.30 -9.37
N LYS A 49 11.20 7.87 -8.93
CA LYS A 49 11.12 9.22 -8.37
C LYS A 49 11.22 9.25 -6.85
N ALA A 50 10.73 8.21 -6.17
CA ALA A 50 10.75 8.12 -4.71
C ALA A 50 10.89 6.68 -4.20
N MET A 51 11.53 6.51 -3.06
CA MET A 51 11.55 5.25 -2.32
C MET A 51 10.43 5.21 -1.28
N MET A 52 9.80 4.05 -1.15
CA MET A 52 8.80 3.80 -0.13
C MET A 52 9.44 3.16 1.10
N VAL A 53 9.37 3.87 2.23
CA VAL A 53 9.79 3.37 3.54
C VAL A 53 8.55 3.24 4.41
N ALA A 54 8.34 2.07 5.01
CA ALA A 54 7.23 1.79 5.91
C ALA A 54 7.72 1.58 7.35
N VAL A 55 7.09 2.27 8.30
CA VAL A 55 7.39 2.21 9.73
C VAL A 55 6.11 1.84 10.47
N PRO A 56 5.87 0.54 10.75
CA PRO A 56 4.69 0.12 11.47
C PRO A 56 4.72 0.63 12.92
N THR A 57 3.62 1.21 13.37
CA THR A 57 3.38 1.57 14.79
C THR A 57 2.30 0.72 15.43
N THR A 58 1.87 -0.35 14.74
CA THR A 58 0.94 -1.34 15.28
C THR A 58 1.50 -2.73 15.14
N SER A 59 1.20 -3.60 16.09
CA SER A 59 1.62 -5.01 16.08
C SER A 59 0.70 -5.89 15.21
N GLY A 60 0.17 -5.36 14.11
CA GLY A 60 -0.80 -6.07 13.28
C GLY A 60 -1.34 -5.28 12.11
N THR A 61 -0.73 -5.50 10.93
CA THR A 61 -1.33 -5.56 9.58
C THR A 61 -0.37 -6.21 8.59
N GLY A 62 0.96 -6.12 8.82
CA GLY A 62 1.97 -6.64 7.91
C GLY A 62 2.05 -5.85 6.59
N SER A 63 1.42 -4.66 6.51
CA SER A 63 1.42 -3.85 5.29
C SER A 63 2.84 -3.38 4.93
N GLU A 64 3.75 -3.31 5.90
CA GLU A 64 5.15 -2.94 5.71
C GLU A 64 5.97 -3.91 4.84
N VAL A 65 5.54 -5.17 4.69
CA VAL A 65 6.25 -6.20 3.90
C VAL A 65 5.38 -6.84 2.82
N THR A 66 4.12 -6.45 2.71
CA THR A 66 3.18 -7.08 1.77
C THR A 66 2.91 -6.24 0.52
N PRO A 67 2.64 -6.89 -0.63
CA PRO A 67 2.30 -6.22 -1.88
C PRO A 67 0.84 -5.73 -1.95
N PHE A 68 0.15 -5.65 -0.81
CA PHE A 68 -1.27 -5.32 -0.74
C PHE A 68 -1.50 -3.87 -0.30
N ALA A 69 -2.53 -3.25 -0.86
CA ALA A 69 -3.10 -2.01 -0.37
C ALA A 69 -4.62 -2.06 -0.53
N VAL A 70 -5.38 -1.59 0.46
CA VAL A 70 -6.84 -1.48 0.37
C VAL A 70 -7.24 -0.01 0.38
N VAL A 71 -7.92 0.43 -0.67
CA VAL A 71 -8.53 1.77 -0.73
C VAL A 71 -10.05 1.63 -0.80
N THR A 72 -10.74 2.50 -0.07
CA THR A 72 -12.20 2.57 -0.10
C THR A 72 -12.59 3.74 -1.00
N ASP A 73 -13.45 3.48 -1.99
CA ASP A 73 -14.10 4.55 -2.74
C ASP A 73 -15.21 5.14 -1.88
N GLU A 74 -15.10 6.42 -1.54
CA GLU A 74 -16.06 7.11 -0.68
C GLU A 74 -17.44 7.27 -1.33
N VAL A 75 -17.52 7.30 -2.67
CA VAL A 75 -18.78 7.50 -3.39
C VAL A 75 -19.60 6.22 -3.40
N THR A 76 -18.96 5.08 -3.66
CA THR A 76 -19.64 3.77 -3.76
C THR A 76 -19.58 2.96 -2.47
N GLY A 77 -18.70 3.31 -1.53
CA GLY A 77 -18.42 2.56 -0.31
C GLY A 77 -17.66 1.25 -0.57
N VAL A 78 -17.28 0.95 -1.82
CA VAL A 78 -16.63 -0.30 -2.20
C VAL A 78 -15.16 -0.26 -1.79
N LYS A 79 -14.70 -1.34 -1.15
CA LYS A 79 -13.28 -1.56 -0.87
C LYS A 79 -12.62 -2.23 -2.06
N TYR A 80 -11.60 -1.57 -2.60
CA TYR A 80 -10.78 -2.07 -3.69
C TYR A 80 -9.44 -2.53 -3.12
N PRO A 81 -9.26 -3.84 -2.93
CA PRO A 81 -7.95 -4.40 -2.67
C PRO A 81 -7.12 -4.36 -3.96
N ILE A 82 -5.89 -3.88 -3.85
CA ILE A 82 -4.90 -3.80 -4.93
C ILE A 82 -3.70 -4.65 -4.48
N ALA A 83 -3.23 -5.51 -5.38
CA ALA A 83 -2.15 -6.46 -5.10
C ALA A 83 -1.13 -6.47 -6.24
N ASP A 84 0.07 -5.95 -6.00
CA ASP A 84 1.20 -6.09 -6.92
C ASP A 84 2.54 -5.99 -6.18
N TYR A 85 3.54 -6.76 -6.59
CA TYR A 85 4.85 -6.78 -5.94
C TYR A 85 5.57 -5.43 -6.02
N GLU A 86 5.29 -4.62 -7.03
CA GLU A 86 5.79 -3.24 -7.14
C GLU A 86 5.36 -2.37 -5.94
N LEU A 87 4.24 -2.67 -5.29
CA LEU A 87 3.75 -1.96 -4.10
C LEU A 87 4.49 -2.31 -2.80
N THR A 88 5.39 -3.29 -2.84
CA THR A 88 6.15 -3.69 -1.66
C THR A 88 7.08 -2.55 -1.26
N PRO A 89 7.05 -2.07 0.00
CA PRO A 89 7.97 -1.04 0.44
C PRO A 89 9.43 -1.43 0.18
N ASN A 90 10.25 -0.47 -0.24
CA ASN A 90 11.68 -0.67 -0.46
C ASN A 90 12.42 -0.95 0.85
N MET A 91 11.90 -0.42 1.96
CA MET A 91 12.45 -0.61 3.30
C MET A 91 11.33 -0.66 4.33
N ALA A 92 11.43 -1.60 5.26
CA ALA A 92 10.59 -1.67 6.45
C ALA A 92 11.45 -1.43 7.70
N ILE A 93 11.03 -0.49 8.56
CA ILE A 93 11.70 -0.20 9.83
C ILE A 93 10.77 -0.61 10.96
N VAL A 94 11.02 -1.78 11.54
CA VAL A 94 10.21 -2.32 12.64
C VAL A 94 10.87 -1.96 13.96
N ASP A 95 10.37 -0.91 14.61
CA ASP A 95 10.84 -0.47 15.93
C ASP A 95 9.80 -0.79 17.01
N ALA A 96 10.18 -1.70 17.93
CA ALA A 96 9.32 -2.12 19.03
C ALA A 96 8.95 -0.97 19.99
N ASN A 97 9.73 0.11 20.05
CA ASN A 97 9.40 1.27 20.89
C ASN A 97 8.10 1.96 20.43
N LEU A 98 7.79 1.91 19.13
CA LEU A 98 6.61 2.56 18.54
C LEU A 98 5.30 1.83 18.85
N VAL A 99 5.37 0.59 19.36
CA VAL A 99 4.19 -0.20 19.75
C VAL A 99 3.98 -0.28 21.26
N MET A 100 4.93 0.22 22.08
CA MET A 100 4.86 0.09 23.54
C MET A 100 3.68 0.84 24.17
N SER A 101 3.22 1.92 23.56
CA SER A 101 2.08 2.71 24.03
C SER A 101 0.75 2.24 23.44
N MET A 102 0.72 1.12 22.70
CA MET A 102 -0.55 0.61 22.18
C MET A 102 -1.48 0.25 23.34
N PRO A 103 -2.76 0.65 23.27
CA PRO A 103 -3.76 0.18 24.21
C PRO A 103 -3.89 -1.34 24.08
N SER A 104 -4.27 -1.99 25.17
CA SER A 104 -4.56 -3.43 25.20
C SER A 104 -5.81 -3.81 24.41
N ARG A 105 -6.53 -2.82 23.83
CA ARG A 105 -7.76 -3.01 23.09
C ARG A 105 -7.92 -1.99 21.96
#